data_AF-A0A5C6E8A5-F1
#
_entry.id   AF-A0A5C6E8A5-F1
#
_cell.length_a   1.000
_cell.length_b   1.000
_cell.length_c   1.000
_cell.angle_alpha   90.00
_cell.angle_beta   90.00
_cell.angle_gamma   90.00
#
_symmetry.space_group_name_H-M   'P 1'
#
loop_
_entity.id
_entity.type
_entity.pdbx_description
1 polymer ?
#
loop_
_entity_poly.entity_id
_entity_poly.type
_entity_poly.pdbx_seq_one_letter_code
_entity_poly.pdbx_strand_id
1 'polypeptide(L)'
;MVNKSLFQSITSVLPRGTVVSEAGGPAYTLSAKHALAQMAATGTFDNVYYATAKNQLDAMRKLIDEIDDNEFLAKLAVYSRERAYMKDMPAALLVVLSTRDTKLMHQVFDRVADNGRVLRTVFRMTRSGQFGRKGLLNAIHP
;
A
#
# COMPACT_ATOMS: atom_id res chain seq x y z
N MET A 1 36.81 31.92 23.64
CA MET A 1 35.80 31.29 22.76
C MET A 1 35.89 29.78 22.93
N VAL A 2 34.75 29.08 23.06
CA VAL A 2 34.70 27.62 23.24
C VAL A 2 35.15 26.90 21.97
N ASN A 3 36.01 25.89 22.12
CA ASN A 3 36.52 25.09 21.01
C ASN A 3 35.43 24.14 20.48
N LYS A 4 34.83 24.49 19.35
CA LYS A 4 33.72 23.76 18.76
C LYS A 4 34.07 22.34 18.31
N SER A 5 35.34 22.00 18.05
CA SER A 5 35.72 20.64 17.68
C SER A 5 35.82 19.69 18.88
N LEU A 6 36.08 20.22 20.08
CA LEU A 6 36.21 19.43 21.31
C LEU A 6 34.89 19.31 22.09
N PHE A 7 34.01 20.31 21.97
CA PHE A 7 32.71 20.34 22.66
C PHE A 7 31.53 20.09 21.70
N GLN A 8 31.76 19.39 20.59
CA GLN A 8 30.71 19.00 19.65
C GLN A 8 29.85 17.88 20.26
N SER A 9 28.55 18.13 20.40
CA SER A 9 27.63 17.11 20.91
C SER A 9 27.45 15.99 19.90
N ILE A 10 27.43 14.73 20.35
CA ILE A 10 27.28 13.53 19.51
C ILE A 10 25.94 13.58 18.74
N THR A 11 24.91 14.25 19.28
CA THR A 11 23.63 14.50 18.60
C THR A 11 23.73 15.43 17.40
N SER A 12 24.82 16.19 17.23
CA SER A 12 25.06 17.01 16.03
C SER A 12 25.61 16.21 14.84
N VAL A 13 26.09 14.99 15.08
CA VAL A 13 26.65 14.08 14.07
C VAL A 13 25.59 13.09 13.56
N LEU A 14 24.53 12.85 14.34
CA LEU A 14 23.46 11.96 13.93
C LEU A 14 22.56 12.64 12.88
N PRO A 15 22.27 11.96 11.76
CA PRO A 15 21.37 12.50 10.74
C PRO A 15 20.01 12.78 11.36
N ARG A 16 19.53 14.01 11.17
CA ARG A 16 18.22 14.45 11.67
C ARG A 16 17.13 13.79 10.83
N GLY A 17 16.15 13.20 11.51
CA GLY A 17 14.94 12.71 10.86
C GLY A 17 14.27 13.83 10.06
N THR A 18 13.82 13.49 8.86
CA THR A 18 13.11 14.41 7.96
C THR A 18 11.67 14.66 8.41
N VAL A 19 11.10 13.72 9.17
CA VAL A 19 9.71 13.74 9.65
C VAL A 19 9.62 13.25 11.09
N VAL A 20 8.43 13.36 11.69
CA VAL A 20 8.12 12.82 13.01
C VAL A 20 7.20 11.61 12.82
N SER A 21 7.53 10.51 13.49
CA SER A 21 6.69 9.30 13.52
C SER A 21 5.45 9.47 14.39
N GLU A 22 4.50 8.54 14.29
CA GLU A 22 3.27 8.53 15.12
C GLU A 22 3.55 8.47 16.64
N ALA A 23 4.74 8.05 17.05
CA ALA A 23 5.17 8.03 18.45
C ALA A 23 5.88 9.33 18.90
N GLY A 24 5.99 10.34 18.04
CA GLY A 24 6.63 11.62 18.35
C GLY A 24 8.15 11.66 18.18
N GLY A 25 8.77 10.55 17.77
CA GLY A 25 10.23 10.47 17.52
C GLY A 25 10.63 10.85 16.09
N PRO A 26 11.87 11.31 15.86
CA PRO A 26 12.38 11.63 14.52
C PRO A 26 12.44 10.38 13.63
N ALA A 27 12.02 10.51 12.37
CA ALA A 27 11.92 9.44 11.39
C ALA A 27 12.24 9.95 9.97
N TYR A 28 12.28 9.03 9.00
CA TYR A 28 12.56 9.33 7.60
C TYR A 28 11.32 9.08 6.73
N THR A 29 11.13 9.94 5.74
CA THR A 29 10.07 9.77 4.76
C THR A 29 10.42 8.63 3.83
N LEU A 30 9.52 7.65 3.72
CA LEU A 30 9.64 6.57 2.75
C LEU A 30 9.17 7.06 1.37
N SER A 31 9.78 6.56 0.30
CA SER A 31 9.26 6.80 -1.05
C SER A 31 7.89 6.15 -1.21
N ALA A 32 7.02 6.69 -2.06
CA ALA A 32 5.64 6.20 -2.23
C ALA A 32 5.61 4.69 -2.54
N LYS A 33 6.47 4.22 -3.46
CA LYS A 33 6.60 2.78 -3.78
C LYS A 33 7.01 1.95 -2.56
N HIS A 34 7.95 2.43 -1.76
CA HIS A 34 8.40 1.70 -0.58
C HIS A 34 7.32 1.69 0.51
N ALA A 35 6.66 2.82 0.77
CA ALA A 35 5.57 2.91 1.73
C ALA A 35 4.41 1.99 1.36
N LEU A 36 4.02 1.96 0.08
CA LEU A 36 2.98 1.05 -0.41
C LEU A 36 3.42 -0.41 -0.31
N ALA A 37 4.68 -0.73 -0.63
CA ALA A 37 5.20 -2.09 -0.51
C ALA A 37 5.22 -2.58 0.94
N GLN A 38 5.64 -1.72 1.88
CA GLN A 38 5.60 -2.03 3.31
C GLN A 38 4.16 -2.27 3.76
N MET A 39 3.25 -1.35 3.42
CA MET A 39 1.83 -1.52 3.73
C MET A 39 1.29 -2.80 3.12
N ALA A 40 1.70 -3.16 1.91
CA ALA A 40 1.21 -4.36 1.24
C ALA A 40 1.75 -5.67 1.81
N ALA A 41 2.85 -5.61 2.57
CA ALA A 41 3.42 -6.75 3.26
C ALA A 41 2.94 -6.90 4.71
N THR A 42 2.58 -5.79 5.38
CA THR A 42 2.31 -5.79 6.84
C THR A 42 0.95 -5.20 7.24
N GLY A 43 0.23 -4.55 6.34
CA GLY A 43 -1.00 -3.81 6.65
C GLY A 43 -2.23 -4.71 6.76
N THR A 44 -3.01 -4.55 7.82
CA THR A 44 -4.13 -5.46 8.13
C THR A 44 -5.51 -4.95 7.73
N PHE A 45 -5.65 -3.70 7.23
CA PHE A 45 -6.94 -3.02 7.04
C PHE A 45 -7.88 -3.14 8.24
N ASP A 46 -7.28 -3.13 9.44
CA ASP A 46 -7.98 -3.18 10.71
C ASP A 46 -7.40 -2.08 11.62
N ASN A 47 -8.06 -1.84 12.74
CA ASN A 47 -7.56 -0.90 13.74
C ASN A 47 -6.26 -1.44 14.37
N VAL A 48 -5.23 -0.62 14.33
CA VAL A 48 -3.93 -0.86 14.98
C VAL A 48 -3.65 0.29 15.95
N TYR A 49 -2.57 0.15 16.74
CA TYR A 49 -2.25 1.06 17.83
C TYR A 49 -2.20 2.55 17.43
N TYR A 50 -1.68 2.86 16.22
CA TYR A 50 -1.52 4.23 15.73
C TYR A 50 -2.45 4.60 14.56
N ALA A 51 -3.26 3.67 14.04
CA ALA A 51 -4.07 3.94 12.85
C ALA A 51 -5.37 3.15 12.84
N THR A 52 -6.44 3.80 12.37
CA THR A 52 -7.72 3.13 12.13
C THR A 52 -7.73 2.43 10.77
N ALA A 53 -8.63 1.46 10.59
CA ALA A 53 -8.82 0.78 9.31
C ALA A 53 -9.11 1.78 8.16
N LYS A 54 -9.89 2.83 8.44
CA LYS A 54 -10.19 3.89 7.46
C LYS A 54 -8.95 4.70 7.09
N ASN A 55 -8.15 5.10 8.09
CA ASN A 55 -6.92 5.86 7.84
C ASN A 55 -5.93 5.06 6.99
N GLN A 56 -5.81 3.74 7.23
CA GLN A 56 -4.96 2.87 6.42
C GLN A 56 -5.45 2.80 4.97
N LEU A 57 -6.76 2.65 4.76
CA LEU A 57 -7.35 2.61 3.43
C LEU A 57 -7.12 3.92 2.66
N ASP A 58 -7.34 5.06 3.33
CA ASP A 58 -7.14 6.39 2.74
C ASP A 58 -5.65 6.64 2.43
N ALA A 59 -4.74 6.23 3.32
CA ALA A 59 -3.30 6.30 3.09
C ALA A 59 -2.86 5.45 1.89
N MET A 60 -3.39 4.21 1.78
CA MET A 60 -3.11 3.35 0.64
C MET A 60 -3.55 4.00 -0.67
N ARG A 61 -4.75 4.61 -0.72
CA ARG A 61 -5.23 5.27 -1.94
C ARG A 61 -4.34 6.42 -2.36
N LYS A 62 -3.94 7.27 -1.42
CA LYS A 62 -3.01 8.37 -1.69
C LYS A 62 -1.70 7.86 -2.29
N LEU A 63 -1.12 6.82 -1.70
CA LEU A 63 0.10 6.20 -2.21
C LEU A 63 -0.09 5.59 -3.60
N ILE A 64 -1.24 4.98 -3.87
CA ILE A 64 -1.58 4.43 -5.18
C ILE A 64 -1.74 5.56 -6.21
N ASP A 65 -2.36 6.69 -5.84
CA ASP A 65 -2.53 7.87 -6.70
C ASP A 65 -1.23 8.59 -7.01
N GLU A 66 -0.22 8.46 -6.15
CA GLU A 66 1.15 8.96 -6.41
C GLU A 66 2.00 8.03 -7.32
N ILE A 67 1.55 6.79 -7.56
CA ILE A 67 2.29 5.80 -8.34
C ILE A 67 1.61 5.58 -9.69
N ASP A 68 2.22 6.11 -10.75
CA ASP A 68 1.77 5.92 -12.14
C ASP A 68 2.16 4.56 -12.75
N ASP A 69 3.05 3.83 -12.07
CA ASP A 69 3.59 2.54 -12.53
C ASP A 69 2.63 1.38 -12.24
N ASN A 70 1.74 1.09 -13.19
CA ASN A 70 0.78 -0.01 -13.07
C ASN A 70 1.45 -1.40 -13.04
N GLU A 71 2.61 -1.59 -13.67
CA GLU A 71 3.35 -2.85 -13.57
C GLU A 71 3.84 -3.11 -12.15
N PHE A 72 4.29 -2.07 -11.46
CA PHE A 72 4.66 -2.16 -10.06
C PHE A 72 3.46 -2.58 -9.21
N LEU A 73 2.29 -1.98 -9.42
CA LEU A 73 1.07 -2.35 -8.69
C LEU A 73 0.67 -3.82 -8.95
N ALA A 74 0.79 -4.29 -10.19
CA ALA A 74 0.52 -5.68 -10.57
C ALA A 74 1.50 -6.66 -9.91
N LYS A 75 2.80 -6.37 -9.96
CA LYS A 75 3.84 -7.16 -9.27
C LYS A 75 3.62 -7.16 -7.76
N LEU A 76 3.23 -6.02 -7.20
CA LEU A 76 2.96 -5.89 -5.77
C LEU A 76 1.73 -6.69 -5.32
N ALA A 77 0.66 -6.70 -6.12
CA ALA A 77 -0.53 -7.52 -5.84
C ALA A 77 -0.18 -9.01 -5.76
N VAL A 78 0.60 -9.49 -6.74
CA VAL A 78 1.11 -10.86 -6.77
C VAL A 78 2.01 -11.15 -5.57
N TYR A 79 2.98 -10.26 -5.28
CA TYR A 79 3.89 -10.43 -4.15
C TYR A 79 3.15 -10.47 -2.81
N SER A 80 2.18 -9.57 -2.62
CA SER A 80 1.36 -9.50 -1.42
C SER A 80 0.61 -10.80 -1.19
N ARG A 81 0.16 -11.45 -2.27
CA ARG A 81 -0.50 -12.77 -2.20
C ARG A 81 0.45 -13.93 -1.96
N GLU A 82 1.47 -14.07 -2.80
CA GLU A 82 2.33 -15.27 -2.85
C GLU A 82 3.44 -15.28 -1.80
N ARG A 83 3.92 -14.11 -1.37
CA ARG A 83 5.09 -13.98 -0.48
C ARG A 83 4.75 -13.37 0.87
N ALA A 84 3.88 -12.36 0.90
CA ALA A 84 3.42 -11.77 2.16
C ALA A 84 2.18 -12.49 2.74
N TYR A 85 1.57 -13.41 1.98
CA TYR A 85 0.41 -14.22 2.38
C TYR A 85 -0.81 -13.40 2.84
N MET A 86 -0.94 -12.19 2.29
CA MET A 86 -2.04 -11.29 2.59
C MET A 86 -3.33 -11.71 1.86
N LYS A 87 -4.45 -11.15 2.32
CA LYS A 87 -5.80 -11.50 1.81
C LYS A 87 -6.49 -10.27 1.23
N ASP A 88 -6.62 -9.23 2.04
CA ASP A 88 -7.42 -8.06 1.66
C ASP A 88 -6.61 -7.06 0.82
N MET A 89 -5.32 -6.90 1.11
CA MET A 89 -4.41 -6.07 0.31
C MET A 89 -4.30 -6.52 -1.16
N PRO A 90 -4.01 -7.79 -1.49
CA PRO A 90 -3.94 -8.23 -2.88
C PRO A 90 -5.27 -8.04 -3.60
N ALA A 91 -6.40 -8.26 -2.93
CA ALA A 91 -7.73 -8.00 -3.48
C ALA A 91 -7.94 -6.51 -3.78
N ALA A 92 -7.51 -5.62 -2.89
CA ALA A 92 -7.63 -4.17 -3.08
C ALA A 92 -6.79 -3.68 -4.27
N LEU A 93 -5.54 -4.14 -4.39
CA LEU A 93 -4.67 -3.82 -5.52
C LEU A 93 -5.23 -4.34 -6.84
N LEU A 94 -5.83 -5.53 -6.85
CA LEU A 94 -6.50 -6.08 -8.02
C LEU A 94 -7.72 -5.24 -8.46
N VAL A 95 -8.50 -4.75 -7.49
CA VAL A 95 -9.64 -3.84 -7.75
C VAL A 95 -9.15 -2.52 -8.35
N VAL A 96 -8.04 -1.97 -7.85
CA VAL A 96 -7.42 -0.76 -8.44
C VAL A 96 -6.95 -1.01 -9.86
N LEU A 97 -6.31 -2.15 -10.13
CA LEU A 97 -5.90 -2.50 -11.50
C LEU A 97 -7.11 -2.64 -12.43
N SER A 98 -8.26 -3.13 -11.95
CA SER A 98 -9.47 -3.22 -12.77
C SER A 98 -10.00 -1.87 -13.28
N THR A 99 -9.61 -0.76 -12.64
CA THR A 99 -9.96 0.60 -13.09
C THR A 99 -8.85 1.28 -13.87
N ARG A 100 -7.58 0.99 -13.54
CA ARG A 100 -6.41 1.62 -14.18
C ARG A 100 -5.93 0.90 -15.44
N ASP A 101 -5.83 -0.43 -15.39
CA ASP A 101 -5.31 -1.26 -16.48
C ASP A 101 -5.93 -2.65 -16.42
N THR A 102 -7.00 -2.85 -17.20
CA THR A 102 -7.71 -4.12 -17.27
C THR A 102 -6.84 -5.25 -17.82
N LYS A 103 -5.91 -4.96 -18.73
CA LYS A 103 -5.02 -5.98 -19.31
C LYS A 103 -4.09 -6.55 -18.25
N LEU A 104 -3.43 -5.68 -17.47
CA LEU A 104 -2.58 -6.13 -16.37
C LEU A 104 -3.39 -6.82 -15.28
N MET A 105 -4.59 -6.33 -14.98
CA MET A 105 -5.51 -6.99 -14.04
C MET A 105 -5.78 -8.44 -14.46
N HIS A 106 -6.15 -8.69 -15.73
CA HIS A 106 -6.38 -10.04 -16.24
C HIS A 106 -5.13 -10.92 -16.15
N GLN A 107 -3.93 -10.38 -16.44
CA GLN A 107 -2.69 -11.14 -16.36
C GLN A 107 -2.36 -11.63 -14.95
N VAL A 108 -2.71 -10.86 -13.92
CA VAL A 108 -2.42 -11.22 -12.52
C VAL A 108 -3.61 -11.83 -11.78
N PHE A 109 -4.80 -11.83 -12.38
CA PHE A 109 -6.06 -12.23 -11.73
C PHE A 109 -5.97 -13.62 -11.09
N ASP A 110 -5.59 -14.65 -11.87
CA ASP A 110 -5.57 -16.03 -11.39
C ASP A 110 -4.52 -16.28 -10.30
N ARG A 111 -3.45 -15.48 -10.29
CA ARG A 111 -2.40 -15.55 -9.25
C ARG A 111 -2.83 -14.90 -7.95
N VAL A 112 -3.68 -13.87 -8.05
CA VAL A 112 -4.14 -13.08 -6.91
C VAL A 112 -5.41 -13.66 -6.29
N ALA A 113 -6.42 -13.95 -7.12
CA ALA A 113 -7.72 -14.49 -6.75
C ALA A 113 -7.76 -16.03 -6.82
N ASP A 114 -6.75 -16.67 -6.23
CA ASP A 114 -6.51 -18.12 -6.25
C ASP A 114 -7.57 -18.98 -5.53
N ASN A 115 -8.48 -18.37 -4.75
CA ASN A 115 -9.51 -19.09 -4.01
C ASN A 115 -10.80 -18.29 -3.85
N GLY A 116 -11.88 -18.98 -3.51
CA GLY A 116 -13.22 -18.39 -3.36
C GLY A 116 -13.33 -17.36 -2.22
N ARG A 117 -12.41 -17.33 -1.25
CA ARG A 117 -12.39 -16.30 -0.21
C ARG A 117 -11.88 -14.98 -0.77
N VAL A 118 -10.72 -14.98 -1.42
CA VAL A 118 -10.13 -13.76 -2.01
C VAL A 118 -11.04 -13.23 -3.11
N LEU A 119 -11.57 -14.12 -3.96
CA LEU A 119 -12.52 -13.75 -5.01
C LEU A 119 -13.74 -13.02 -4.43
N ARG A 120 -14.34 -13.54 -3.35
CA ARG A 120 -15.45 -12.88 -2.65
C ARG A 120 -15.06 -11.51 -2.09
N THR A 121 -13.84 -11.38 -1.55
CA THR A 121 -13.32 -10.09 -1.08
C THR A 121 -13.20 -9.08 -2.22
N VAL A 122 -12.67 -9.48 -3.38
CA VAL A 122 -12.59 -8.64 -4.59
C VAL A 122 -13.98 -8.14 -4.97
N PHE A 123 -14.96 -9.03 -5.11
CA PHE A 123 -16.34 -8.63 -5.43
C PHE A 123 -16.95 -7.67 -4.40
N ARG A 124 -16.71 -7.91 -3.10
CA ARG A 124 -17.19 -7.04 -2.02
C ARG A 124 -16.56 -5.64 -2.13
N MET A 125 -15.24 -5.57 -2.35
CA MET A 125 -14.51 -4.32 -2.51
C MET A 125 -14.99 -3.56 -3.74
N THR A 126 -15.17 -4.23 -4.89
CA THR A 126 -15.71 -3.57 -6.08
C THR A 126 -17.14 -3.06 -5.88
N ARG A 127 -18.00 -3.81 -5.18
CA ARG A 127 -19.38 -3.37 -4.92
C ARG A 127 -19.45 -2.20 -3.93
N SER A 128 -18.47 -2.07 -3.03
CA SER A 128 -18.44 -0.98 -2.05
C SER A 128 -18.25 0.40 -2.69
N GLY A 129 -17.76 0.48 -3.92
CA GLY A 129 -17.50 1.75 -4.62
C GLY A 129 -16.34 2.56 -4.05
N GLN A 130 -15.68 2.04 -3.01
CA GLN A 130 -14.55 2.66 -2.34
C GLN A 130 -13.37 2.91 -3.31
N PHE A 131 -13.17 2.05 -4.30
CA PHE A 131 -12.08 2.17 -5.27
C PHE A 131 -12.52 2.80 -6.61
N GLY A 132 -13.55 3.66 -6.60
CA GLY A 132 -13.92 4.50 -7.75
C GLY A 132 -14.93 3.92 -8.74
N ARG A 133 -15.27 2.63 -8.66
CA ARG A 133 -16.34 2.02 -9.50
C ARG A 133 -17.34 1.21 -8.67
N LYS A 134 -18.64 1.39 -8.95
CA LYS A 134 -19.70 0.49 -8.48
C LYS A 134 -20.03 -0.51 -9.60
N GLY A 135 -19.49 -1.72 -9.51
CA GLY A 135 -19.80 -2.85 -10.42
C GLY A 135 -18.69 -3.26 -11.38
N LEU A 136 -18.73 -4.53 -11.81
CA LEU A 136 -17.69 -5.24 -12.59
C LEU A 136 -18.04 -5.45 -14.07
N LEU A 137 -19.21 -4.98 -14.52
CA LEU A 137 -19.83 -5.44 -15.77
C LEU A 137 -18.98 -5.22 -17.05
N ASN A 138 -18.02 -4.29 -17.04
CA ASN A 138 -17.16 -4.02 -18.21
C ASN A 138 -15.69 -4.41 -18.02
N ALA A 139 -15.29 -4.97 -16.87
CA ALA A 139 -13.88 -5.30 -16.57
C ALA A 139 -13.58 -6.80 -16.62
N ILE A 140 -14.59 -7.65 -16.80
CA ILE A 140 -14.45 -9.12 -16.88
C ILE A 140 -14.58 -9.61 -18.33
N HIS A 141 -14.97 -8.73 -19.27
CA HIS A 141 -14.99 -9.08 -20.69
C HIS A 141 -13.60 -8.85 -21.30
N PRO A 142 -13.04 -9.86 -21.99
CA PRO A 142 -11.74 -9.78 -22.67
C PRO A 142 -11.73 -8.77 -23.81
#